data_AF-A0AA39M6J4-F1
#
_entry.id   AF-A0AA39M6J4-F1
#
_cell.length_a   1.000
_cell.length_b   1.000
_cell.length_c   1.000
_cell.angle_alpha   90.00
_cell.angle_beta   90.00
_cell.angle_gamma   90.00
#
_symmetry.space_group_name_H-M   'P 1'
#
loop_
_entity.id
_entity.type
_entity.pdbx_description
1 polymer ?
#
loop_
_entity_poly.entity_id
_entity_poly.type
_entity_poly.pdbx_seq_one_letter_code
_entity_poly.pdbx_strand_id
1 'polypeptide(L)'
;MSFQVIVGSIFILLSTAFVPLYVRIIFIFCRNSEYKPHRSYRLMAQIGLTQIATFPGQAFVGLAVILGYDPLGMGSILMKIMSSARKAEALLSVALAYERLIIICRFREVPHLILILTCSAWLAASINVAVLCSPWTDFFVNPSQYGASYDKSLPWTAAFATVSYFHMMLAAALSFSSYLIIIAHLLYQKIATKSTKIELNEKSIFLQAFIRFLGDITSTSLFHIARLSHIKSADAVRIFTTLVYIASNLIFPPTISVIVSRRLRRKVLYSSETSSIRVEDIAIRNTSRGDALKMHYAIYLNPESTSTCGQIQLVKSTPKSNNPLASSSSSLNAKSAQFQHDFNLALFNHSHSFCRIRVYHGSTFFFCHFKASSRARFLAPCPHRHRHSYTLVNSEPHMEETINNDVKSHIIALVKSRENLWKVKTRGYKIDNKKVEDYQEIADEINKLHGLSITGS
;
A
#
# COMPACT_ATOMS: atom_id res chain seq x y z
N MET A 1 16.58 -6.65 42.74
CA MET A 1 15.93 -7.52 41.75
C MET A 1 14.54 -7.04 41.33
N SER A 2 13.62 -6.70 42.25
CA SER A 2 12.23 -6.38 41.88
C SER A 2 12.08 -5.25 40.85
N PHE A 3 12.88 -4.18 40.94
CA PHE A 3 12.80 -3.06 39.99
C PHE A 3 13.27 -3.43 38.57
N GLN A 4 14.36 -4.19 38.43
CA GLN A 4 14.87 -4.65 37.13
C GLN A 4 13.85 -5.53 36.41
N VAL A 5 13.20 -6.45 37.14
CA VAL A 5 12.16 -7.32 36.59
C VAL A 5 10.99 -6.49 36.05
N ILE A 6 10.56 -5.46 36.78
CA ILE A 6 9.47 -4.56 36.34
C ILE A 6 9.86 -3.83 35.06
N VAL A 7 11.03 -3.17 35.03
CA VAL A 7 11.49 -2.38 33.87
C VAL A 7 11.66 -3.27 32.63
N GLY A 8 12.35 -4.41 32.76
CA GLY A 8 12.55 -5.33 31.65
C GLY A 8 11.24 -5.93 31.14
N SER A 9 10.29 -6.25 32.04
CA SER A 9 8.96 -6.73 31.65
C SER A 9 8.19 -5.68 30.86
N ILE A 10 8.26 -4.41 31.25
CA ILE A 10 7.65 -3.29 30.52
C ILE A 10 8.26 -3.17 29.12
N PHE A 11 9.59 -3.28 28.97
CA PHE A 11 10.25 -3.22 27.67
C PHE A 11 9.79 -4.35 26.73
N ILE A 12 9.73 -5.59 27.23
CA ILE A 12 9.27 -6.75 26.46
C ILE A 12 7.80 -6.58 26.07
N LEU A 13 6.94 -6.22 27.03
CA LEU A 13 5.50 -6.09 26.81
C LEU A 13 5.18 -5.00 25.78
N LEU A 14 5.72 -3.80 25.97
CA LEU A 14 5.50 -2.68 25.04
C LEU A 14 6.02 -2.99 23.64
N SER A 15 7.19 -3.63 23.55
CA SER A 15 7.77 -3.97 22.25
C SER A 15 6.96 -5.03 21.53
N THR A 16 6.46 -6.05 22.24
CA THR A 16 5.77 -7.21 21.63
C THR A 16 4.30 -6.91 21.30
N ALA A 17 3.61 -6.12 22.12
CA ALA A 17 2.17 -5.89 21.98
C ALA A 17 1.78 -5.22 20.65
N PHE A 18 2.65 -4.37 20.08
CA PHE A 18 2.33 -3.60 18.87
C PHE A 18 2.84 -4.23 17.56
N VAL A 19 3.70 -5.25 17.62
CA VAL A 19 4.24 -5.92 16.42
C VAL A 19 3.15 -6.57 15.55
N PRO A 20 2.15 -7.29 16.10
CA PRO A 20 1.10 -7.88 15.27
C PRO A 20 0.32 -6.83 14.47
N LEU A 21 0.10 -5.64 15.05
CA LEU A 21 -0.56 -4.53 14.37
C LEU A 21 0.28 -4.04 13.18
N TYR A 22 1.59 -3.93 13.35
CA TYR A 22 2.50 -3.57 12.26
C TYR A 22 2.54 -4.59 11.13
N VAL A 23 2.75 -5.86 11.47
CA VAL A 23 2.80 -6.95 10.50
C VAL A 23 1.52 -6.94 9.67
N ARG A 24 0.36 -6.72 10.32
CA ARG A 24 -0.93 -6.63 9.63
C ARG A 24 -1.03 -5.42 8.71
N ILE A 25 -0.57 -4.24 9.12
CA ILE A 25 -0.58 -3.03 8.27
C ILE A 25 0.29 -3.24 7.02
N ILE A 26 1.51 -3.75 7.20
CA ILE A 26 2.43 -4.03 6.08
C ILE A 26 1.84 -5.09 5.16
N PHE A 27 1.27 -6.16 5.73
CA PHE A 27 0.60 -7.19 4.95
C PHE A 27 -0.52 -6.62 4.06
N ILE A 28 -1.31 -5.68 4.57
CA ILE A 28 -2.35 -4.98 3.79
C ILE A 28 -1.73 -4.18 2.65
N PHE A 29 -0.63 -3.46 2.89
CA PHE A 29 0.08 -2.71 1.85
C PHE A 29 0.70 -3.61 0.78
N CYS A 30 1.22 -4.77 1.17
CA CYS A 30 1.81 -5.73 0.24
C CYS A 30 0.76 -6.50 -0.58
N ARG A 31 -0.39 -6.87 0.02
CA ARG A 31 -1.41 -7.71 -0.63
C ARG A 31 -2.34 -6.92 -1.53
N ASN A 32 -2.71 -5.69 -1.16
CA ASN A 32 -3.74 -4.94 -1.88
C ASN A 32 -3.15 -4.24 -3.13
N SER A 33 -3.65 -4.59 -4.31
CA SER A 33 -3.24 -3.99 -5.58
C SER A 33 -3.55 -2.50 -5.68
N GLU A 34 -4.51 -1.98 -4.89
CA GLU A 34 -4.86 -0.55 -4.81
C GLU A 34 -3.68 0.29 -4.31
N TYR A 35 -2.84 -0.25 -3.41
CA TYR A 35 -1.73 0.51 -2.80
C TYR A 35 -0.41 0.39 -3.56
N LYS A 36 -0.21 -0.69 -4.31
CA LYS A 36 1.02 -0.97 -5.07
C LYS A 36 1.45 0.12 -6.07
N PRO A 37 0.55 0.80 -6.81
CA PRO A 37 0.99 1.76 -7.83
C PRO A 37 1.57 3.04 -7.22
N HIS A 38 1.28 3.38 -5.97
CA HIS A 38 1.78 4.60 -5.35
C HIS A 38 3.11 4.37 -4.65
N ARG A 39 4.12 5.16 -5.02
CA ARG A 39 5.48 5.06 -4.47
C ARG A 39 5.50 5.33 -2.96
N SER A 40 4.70 6.26 -2.44
CA SER A 40 4.66 6.54 -1.01
C SER A 40 4.22 5.35 -0.15
N TYR A 41 3.30 4.51 -0.63
CA TYR A 41 2.93 3.30 0.10
C TYR A 41 4.06 2.27 0.13
N ARG A 42 4.89 2.20 -0.93
CA ARG A 42 6.09 1.34 -0.93
C ARG A 42 7.13 1.84 0.07
N LEU A 43 7.37 3.14 0.14
CA LEU A 43 8.27 3.74 1.14
C LEU A 43 7.74 3.53 2.56
N MET A 44 6.44 3.73 2.78
CA MET A 44 5.81 3.46 4.08
C MET A 44 5.93 1.98 4.48
N ALA A 45 5.80 1.04 3.54
CA ALA A 45 6.00 -0.38 3.82
C ALA A 45 7.46 -0.69 4.21
N GLN A 46 8.44 -0.05 3.55
CA GLN A 46 9.85 -0.19 3.90
C GLN A 46 10.16 0.40 5.29
N ILE A 47 9.60 1.57 5.62
CA ILE A 47 9.70 2.17 6.98
C ILE A 47 9.07 1.25 8.03
N GLY A 48 7.91 0.66 7.72
CA GLY A 48 7.30 -0.33 8.60
C GLY A 48 8.20 -1.56 8.79
N LEU A 49 8.87 -2.02 7.73
CA LEU A 49 9.78 -3.17 7.81
C LEU A 49 11.00 -2.85 8.69
N THR A 50 11.59 -1.67 8.57
CA THR A 50 12.68 -1.25 9.46
C THR A 50 12.23 -1.18 10.91
N GLN A 51 11.00 -0.71 11.18
CA GLN A 51 10.42 -0.68 12.53
C GLN A 51 10.21 -2.08 13.11
N ILE A 52 9.72 -3.04 12.32
CA ILE A 52 9.64 -4.44 12.76
C ILE A 52 11.03 -5.00 13.05
N ALA A 53 12.05 -4.66 12.26
CA ALA A 53 13.43 -5.07 12.53
C ALA A 53 14.00 -4.47 13.83
N THR A 54 13.43 -3.37 14.35
CA THR A 54 13.84 -2.81 15.65
C THR A 54 13.30 -3.56 16.86
N PHE A 55 12.18 -4.28 16.70
CA PHE A 55 11.50 -4.96 17.80
C PHE A 55 12.38 -5.98 18.54
N PRO A 56 13.07 -6.93 17.86
CA PRO A 56 13.85 -7.94 18.55
C PRO A 56 14.95 -7.33 19.44
N GLY A 57 15.60 -6.25 19.00
CA GLY A 57 16.60 -5.55 19.82
C GLY A 57 16.02 -5.08 21.15
N GLN A 58 14.85 -4.43 21.14
CA GLN A 58 14.21 -3.93 22.35
C GLN A 58 13.71 -5.05 23.27
N ALA A 59 13.14 -6.11 22.71
CA ALA A 59 12.69 -7.26 23.49
C ALA A 59 13.87 -7.96 24.20
N PHE A 60 14.99 -8.17 23.50
CA PHE A 60 16.17 -8.80 24.09
C PHE A 60 16.92 -7.89 25.06
N VAL A 61 16.88 -6.56 24.89
CA VAL A 61 17.35 -5.63 25.93
C VAL A 61 16.53 -5.80 27.22
N GLY A 62 15.20 -5.86 27.10
CA GLY A 62 14.33 -6.13 28.25
C GLY A 62 14.65 -7.47 28.92
N LEU A 63 14.91 -8.52 28.12
CA LEU A 63 15.31 -9.83 28.64
C LEU A 63 16.66 -9.78 29.36
N ALA A 64 17.66 -9.11 28.79
CA ALA A 64 18.97 -8.94 29.42
C ALA A 64 18.88 -8.16 30.74
N VAL A 65 17.98 -7.17 30.84
CA VAL A 65 17.70 -6.44 32.08
C VAL A 65 17.07 -7.35 33.15
N ILE A 66 16.15 -8.24 32.78
CA ILE A 66 15.54 -9.22 33.71
C ILE A 66 16.58 -10.20 34.23
N LEU A 67 17.42 -10.73 33.34
CA LEU A 67 18.43 -11.73 33.68
C LEU A 67 19.65 -11.14 34.40
N GLY A 68 19.90 -9.83 34.24
CA GLY A 68 21.10 -9.16 34.75
C GLY A 68 22.36 -9.43 33.92
N TYR A 69 22.27 -10.20 32.83
CA TYR A 69 23.34 -10.49 31.88
C TYR A 69 22.77 -10.61 30.45
N ASP A 70 23.60 -10.44 29.42
CA ASP A 70 23.20 -10.62 28.02
C ASP A 70 23.40 -12.09 27.60
N PRO A 71 22.33 -12.91 27.47
CA PRO A 71 22.47 -14.32 27.15
C PRO A 71 23.07 -14.49 25.74
N LEU A 72 24.27 -15.09 25.67
CA LEU A 72 25.01 -15.34 24.44
C LEU A 72 25.36 -14.09 23.60
N GLY A 73 25.23 -12.88 24.17
CA GLY A 73 25.40 -11.64 23.41
C GLY A 73 24.27 -11.34 22.40
N MET A 74 23.13 -12.04 22.50
CA MET A 74 22.02 -11.88 21.55
C MET A 74 21.44 -10.48 21.59
N GLY A 75 21.29 -9.89 22.77
CA GLY A 75 20.82 -8.52 22.92
C GLY A 75 21.76 -7.53 22.22
N SER A 76 23.06 -7.70 22.40
CA SER A 76 24.08 -6.88 21.74
C SER A 76 24.01 -6.98 20.21
N ILE A 77 23.93 -8.20 19.65
CA ILE A 77 23.82 -8.40 18.19
C ILE A 77 22.53 -7.76 17.65
N LEU A 78 21.39 -8.02 18.28
CA LEU A 78 20.10 -7.48 17.82
C LEU A 78 20.04 -5.95 17.97
N MET A 79 20.73 -5.38 18.96
CA MET A 79 20.85 -3.92 19.10
C MET A 79 21.70 -3.27 18.01
N LYS A 80 22.71 -3.97 17.47
CA LYS A 80 23.45 -3.51 16.28
C LYS A 80 22.56 -3.46 15.04
N ILE A 81 21.73 -4.49 14.85
CA ILE A 81 20.73 -4.53 13.77
C ILE A 81 19.69 -3.42 13.96
N MET A 82 19.17 -3.26 15.17
CA MET A 82 18.22 -2.20 15.51
C MET A 82 18.80 -0.81 15.21
N SER A 83 20.03 -0.53 15.67
CA SER A 83 20.73 0.74 15.42
C SER A 83 20.84 1.03 13.92
N SER A 84 21.07 -0.01 13.11
CA SER A 84 21.18 0.10 11.66
C SER A 84 19.83 0.31 10.97
N ALA A 85 18.81 -0.45 11.36
CA ALA A 85 17.44 -0.29 10.87
C ALA A 85 16.93 1.14 11.09
N ARG A 86 17.28 1.76 12.21
CA ARG A 86 16.94 3.15 12.50
C ARG A 86 17.59 4.18 11.57
N LYS A 87 18.84 3.95 11.15
CA LYS A 87 19.48 4.82 10.16
C LYS A 87 18.79 4.72 8.81
N ALA A 88 18.45 3.51 8.37
CA ALA A 88 17.65 3.31 7.17
C ALA A 88 16.30 4.03 7.30
N GLU A 89 15.60 3.87 8.43
CA GLU A 89 14.32 4.50 8.71
C GLU A 89 14.38 6.04 8.59
N ALA A 90 15.43 6.66 9.14
CA ALA A 90 15.61 8.11 9.08
C ALA A 90 15.76 8.60 7.62
N LEU A 91 16.57 7.92 6.81
CA LEU A 91 16.74 8.26 5.39
C LEU A 91 15.50 7.96 4.54
N LEU A 92 14.81 6.84 4.81
CA LEU A 92 13.52 6.54 4.17
C LEU A 92 12.46 7.60 4.52
N SER A 93 12.53 8.18 5.73
CA SER A 93 11.65 9.29 6.13
C SER A 93 11.94 10.57 5.34
N VAL A 94 13.22 10.84 5.03
CA VAL A 94 13.60 11.93 4.12
C VAL A 94 13.05 11.67 2.71
N ALA A 95 13.21 10.45 2.19
CA ALA A 95 12.68 10.07 0.88
C ALA A 95 11.16 10.25 0.79
N LEU A 96 10.42 9.85 1.84
CA LEU A 96 8.97 10.04 1.93
C LEU A 96 8.58 11.52 2.02
N ALA A 97 9.31 12.32 2.79
CA ALA A 97 9.07 13.76 2.88
C ALA A 97 9.31 14.45 1.54
N TYR A 98 10.36 14.06 0.82
CA TYR A 98 10.69 14.57 -0.51
C TYR A 98 9.62 14.20 -1.56
N GLU A 99 9.12 12.96 -1.56
CA GLU A 99 8.02 12.57 -2.46
C GLU A 99 6.76 13.43 -2.21
N ARG A 100 6.41 13.65 -0.93
CA ARG A 100 5.28 14.52 -0.56
C ARG A 100 5.51 15.96 -0.99
N LEU A 101 6.74 16.44 -0.88
CA LEU A 101 7.13 17.78 -1.32
C LEU A 101 6.92 17.94 -2.84
N ILE A 102 7.33 16.97 -3.65
CA ILE A 102 7.11 16.98 -5.11
C ILE A 102 5.60 17.03 -5.42
N ILE A 103 4.81 16.14 -4.80
CA ILE A 103 3.38 16.02 -5.09
C ILE A 103 2.61 17.29 -4.69
N ILE A 104 2.87 17.83 -3.50
CA ILE A 104 2.11 18.95 -2.93
C ILE A 104 2.55 20.28 -3.54
N CYS A 105 3.86 20.53 -3.60
CA CYS A 105 4.39 21.80 -4.10
C CYS A 105 4.51 21.83 -5.63
N ARG A 106 4.16 20.72 -6.32
CA ARG A 106 4.27 20.55 -7.77
C ARG A 106 5.68 20.86 -8.30
N PHE A 107 6.71 20.51 -7.53
CA PHE A 107 8.09 20.65 -8.01
C PHE A 107 8.35 19.74 -9.21
N ARG A 108 9.24 20.16 -10.09
CA ARG A 108 9.70 19.32 -11.22
C ARG A 108 10.30 18.04 -10.65
N GLU A 109 9.70 16.90 -10.99
CA GLU A 109 10.19 15.60 -10.58
C GLU A 109 11.59 15.37 -11.15
N VAL A 110 12.55 15.11 -10.29
CA VAL A 110 13.87 14.62 -10.70
C VAL A 110 13.77 13.09 -10.78
N PRO A 111 13.79 12.50 -11.98
CA PRO A 111 13.72 11.05 -12.11
C PRO A 111 14.90 10.44 -11.34
N HIS A 112 14.66 9.29 -10.70
CA HIS A 112 15.64 8.52 -9.93
C HIS A 112 16.05 9.04 -8.54
N LEU A 113 15.79 10.29 -8.14
CA LEU A 113 16.26 10.79 -6.83
C LEU A 113 15.69 10.00 -5.64
N ILE A 114 14.40 9.66 -5.66
CA ILE A 114 13.77 8.81 -4.62
C ILE A 114 14.41 7.41 -4.57
N LEU A 115 14.76 6.86 -5.73
CA LEU A 115 15.42 5.55 -5.82
C LEU A 115 16.82 5.63 -5.19
N ILE A 116 17.60 6.66 -5.51
CA ILE A 116 18.93 6.90 -4.94
C ILE A 116 18.86 7.04 -3.41
N LEU A 117 17.91 7.84 -2.89
CA LEU A 117 17.70 7.99 -1.45
C LEU A 117 17.30 6.69 -0.76
N THR A 118 16.50 5.85 -1.44
CA THR A 118 16.10 4.55 -0.91
C THR A 118 17.28 3.57 -0.89
N CYS A 119 18.04 3.50 -1.97
CA CYS A 119 19.24 2.67 -2.07
C CYS A 119 20.30 3.11 -1.05
N SER A 120 20.51 4.41 -0.88
CA SER A 120 21.46 4.94 0.11
C SER A 120 21.03 4.64 1.55
N ALA A 121 19.72 4.62 1.85
CA ALA A 121 19.19 4.22 3.15
C ALA A 121 19.60 2.78 3.53
N TRP A 122 19.37 1.83 2.62
CA TRP A 122 19.71 0.42 2.85
C TRP A 122 21.21 0.18 2.85
N LEU A 123 21.96 0.88 1.99
CA LEU A 123 23.42 0.82 1.97
C LEU A 123 24.00 1.34 3.29
N ALA A 124 23.53 2.49 3.78
CA ALA A 124 23.98 3.06 5.05
C ALA A 124 23.69 2.15 6.26
N ALA A 125 22.51 1.50 6.28
CA ALA A 125 22.21 0.50 7.30
C ALA A 125 23.12 -0.72 7.21
N SER A 126 23.36 -1.23 6.00
CA SER A 126 24.23 -2.40 5.79
C SER A 126 25.68 -2.11 6.24
N ILE A 127 26.21 -0.94 5.86
CA ILE A 127 27.54 -0.49 6.30
C ILE A 127 27.58 -0.35 7.83
N ASN A 128 26.54 0.20 8.45
CA ASN A 128 26.47 0.30 9.91
C ASN A 128 26.55 -1.08 10.60
N VAL A 129 25.76 -2.06 10.14
CA VAL A 129 25.84 -3.42 10.68
C VAL A 129 27.24 -4.00 10.50
N ALA A 130 27.82 -3.89 9.30
CA ALA A 130 29.15 -4.41 9.02
C ALA A 130 30.23 -3.80 9.92
N VAL A 131 30.19 -2.48 10.13
CA VAL A 131 31.12 -1.78 11.04
C VAL A 131 30.91 -2.22 12.48
N LEU A 132 29.67 -2.27 12.98
CA LEU A 132 29.37 -2.70 14.35
C LEU A 132 29.66 -4.19 14.61
N CYS A 133 29.68 -5.03 13.57
CA CYS A 133 30.11 -6.42 13.66
C CYS A 133 31.63 -6.59 13.53
N SER A 134 32.37 -5.55 13.15
CA SER A 134 33.83 -5.57 13.06
C SER A 134 34.48 -5.49 14.45
N PRO A 135 35.72 -5.96 14.62
CA PRO A 135 36.42 -5.91 15.91
C PRO A 135 36.86 -4.48 16.31
N TRP A 136 36.69 -3.48 15.45
CA TRP A 136 37.16 -2.11 15.71
C TRP A 136 36.14 -1.22 16.41
N THR A 137 34.86 -1.60 16.39
CA THR A 137 33.79 -0.85 17.04
C THR A 137 32.80 -1.81 17.67
N ASP A 138 32.34 -1.50 18.88
CA ASP A 138 31.34 -2.32 19.55
C ASP A 138 30.19 -1.50 20.13
N PHE A 139 29.02 -2.13 20.10
CA PHE A 139 27.77 -1.60 20.62
C PHE A 139 27.07 -2.75 21.35
N PHE A 140 27.15 -2.72 22.68
CA PHE A 140 26.74 -3.83 23.53
C PHE A 140 25.64 -3.39 24.49
N VAL A 141 24.86 -4.36 24.94
CA VAL A 141 23.82 -4.16 25.95
C VAL A 141 24.46 -4.26 27.32
N ASN A 142 24.25 -3.23 28.15
CA ASN A 142 24.66 -3.27 29.55
C ASN A 142 23.42 -3.33 30.45
N PRO A 143 23.10 -4.51 31.02
CA PRO A 143 21.93 -4.70 31.88
C PRO A 143 21.88 -3.75 33.09
N SER A 144 23.06 -3.41 33.65
CA SER A 144 23.16 -2.49 34.79
C SER A 144 22.74 -1.05 34.45
N GLN A 145 22.75 -0.71 33.16
CA GLN A 145 22.50 0.62 32.64
C GLN A 145 21.16 0.74 31.90
N TYR A 146 20.35 -0.33 31.91
CA TYR A 146 19.02 -0.39 31.30
C TYR A 146 19.00 0.03 29.81
N GLY A 147 20.07 -0.23 29.07
CA GLY A 147 20.19 0.16 27.66
C GLY A 147 21.49 -0.30 26.99
N ALA A 148 21.65 0.08 25.74
CA ALA A 148 22.87 -0.17 24.98
C ALA A 148 23.85 1.00 25.08
N SER A 149 25.14 0.66 25.11
CA SER A 149 26.24 1.62 25.17
C SER A 149 27.33 1.25 24.18
N TYR A 150 28.04 2.28 23.72
CA TYR A 150 29.23 2.12 22.90
C TYR A 150 30.43 1.76 23.76
N ASP A 151 31.23 0.77 23.36
CA ASP A 151 32.48 0.46 24.06
C ASP A 151 33.57 1.48 23.71
N LYS A 152 33.95 2.28 24.70
CA LYS A 152 34.97 3.32 24.57
C LYS A 152 36.40 2.77 24.63
N SER A 153 36.59 1.49 24.95
CA SER A 153 37.91 0.85 24.94
C SER A 153 38.48 0.73 23.52
N LEU A 154 37.60 0.70 22.51
CA LEU A 154 37.97 0.51 21.11
C LEU A 154 38.22 1.86 20.40
N PRO A 155 39.28 1.96 19.57
CA PRO A 155 39.79 3.24 19.05
C PRO A 155 38.82 3.94 18.07
N TRP A 156 38.01 3.19 17.32
CA TRP A 156 37.12 3.77 16.30
C TRP A 156 35.72 4.07 16.81
N THR A 157 35.35 3.58 17.99
CA THR A 157 33.98 3.71 18.50
C THR A 157 33.57 5.17 18.69
N ALA A 158 34.47 6.03 19.17
CA ALA A 158 34.17 7.45 19.40
C ALA A 158 33.89 8.21 18.09
N ALA A 159 34.71 7.96 17.06
CA ALA A 159 34.51 8.53 15.73
C ALA A 159 33.19 8.03 15.12
N PHE A 160 32.95 6.72 15.19
CA PHE A 160 31.73 6.11 14.66
C PHE A 160 30.45 6.64 15.33
N ALA A 161 30.46 6.79 16.66
CA ALA A 161 29.32 7.35 17.40
C ALA A 161 29.03 8.80 16.97
N THR A 162 30.09 9.60 16.75
CA THR A 162 29.97 10.99 16.28
C THR A 162 29.40 11.06 14.86
N VAL A 163 29.92 10.26 13.92
CA VAL A 163 29.38 10.17 12.55
C VAL A 163 27.92 9.72 12.56
N SER A 164 27.59 8.71 13.38
CA SER A 164 26.24 8.21 13.53
C SER A 164 25.27 9.27 14.04
N TYR A 165 25.70 10.10 14.99
CA TYR A 165 24.93 11.23 15.50
C TYR A 165 24.66 12.26 14.41
N PHE A 166 25.69 12.73 13.71
CA PHE A 166 25.53 13.71 12.63
C PHE A 166 24.65 13.20 11.50
N HIS A 167 24.77 11.92 11.14
CA HIS A 167 23.92 11.29 10.15
C HIS A 167 22.43 11.36 10.52
N MET A 168 22.09 10.98 11.76
CA MET A 168 20.71 11.03 12.25
C MET A 168 20.19 12.47 12.35
N MET A 169 21.02 13.40 12.85
CA MET A 169 20.66 14.82 12.93
C MET A 169 20.43 15.44 11.55
N LEU A 170 21.27 15.13 10.57
CA LEU A 170 21.11 15.61 9.19
C LEU A 170 19.83 15.06 8.56
N ALA A 171 19.57 13.75 8.70
CA ALA A 171 18.34 13.16 8.18
C ALA A 171 17.07 13.74 8.85
N ALA A 172 17.11 13.99 10.16
CA ALA A 172 16.03 14.64 10.88
C ALA A 172 15.83 16.10 10.43
N ALA A 173 16.91 16.86 10.28
CA ALA A 173 16.87 18.24 9.81
C ALA A 173 16.29 18.33 8.39
N LEU A 174 16.76 17.49 7.46
CA LEU A 174 16.25 17.44 6.08
C LEU A 174 14.76 17.08 6.03
N SER A 175 14.33 16.10 6.84
CA SER A 175 12.92 15.74 6.95
C SER A 175 12.09 16.91 7.47
N PHE A 176 12.56 17.58 8.53
CA PHE A 176 11.87 18.72 9.14
C PHE A 176 11.76 19.91 8.20
N SER A 177 12.87 20.31 7.57
CA SER A 177 12.89 21.38 6.57
C SER A 177 11.93 21.09 5.43
N SER A 178 11.89 19.84 4.94
CA SER A 178 10.93 19.43 3.90
C SER A 178 9.48 19.64 4.35
N TYR A 179 9.14 19.25 5.58
CA TYR A 179 7.80 19.47 6.11
C TYR A 179 7.49 20.95 6.37
N LEU A 180 8.45 21.76 6.83
CA LEU A 180 8.27 23.20 6.98
C LEU A 180 7.94 23.86 5.63
N ILE A 181 8.63 23.47 4.56
CA ILE A 181 8.35 23.97 3.21
C ILE A 181 6.94 23.56 2.77
N ILE A 182 6.53 22.30 3.01
CA ILE A 182 5.16 21.84 2.72
C ILE A 182 4.12 22.70 3.46
N ILE A 183 4.31 22.95 4.77
CA ILE A 183 3.39 23.76 5.56
C ILE A 183 3.34 25.20 5.03
N ALA A 184 4.50 25.83 4.82
CA ALA A 184 4.59 27.19 4.33
C ALA A 184 3.87 27.33 2.97
N HIS A 185 4.04 26.35 2.09
CA HIS A 185 3.37 26.30 0.80
C HIS A 185 1.85 26.15 0.94
N LEU A 186 1.37 25.24 1.81
CA LEU A 186 -0.06 25.06 2.07
C LEU A 186 -0.70 26.31 2.70
N LEU A 187 0.02 26.98 3.62
CA LEU A 187 -0.42 28.24 4.21
C LEU A 187 -0.50 29.35 3.17
N TYR A 188 0.51 29.47 2.31
CA TYR A 188 0.52 30.43 1.21
C TYR A 188 -0.65 30.19 0.25
N GLN A 189 -0.87 28.95 -0.20
CA GLN A 189 -2.00 28.59 -1.05
C GLN A 189 -3.35 28.93 -0.39
N LYS A 190 -3.47 28.70 0.92
CA LYS A 190 -4.69 29.03 1.67
C LYS A 190 -4.96 30.53 1.70
N ILE A 191 -3.94 31.33 1.97
CA ILE A 191 -4.05 32.80 1.98
C ILE A 191 -4.44 33.30 0.58
N ALA A 192 -3.81 32.75 -0.47
CA ALA A 192 -4.08 33.14 -1.85
C ALA A 192 -5.48 32.75 -2.35
N THR A 193 -5.97 31.55 -2.02
CA THR A 193 -7.24 31.02 -2.54
C THR A 193 -8.47 31.42 -1.74
N LYS A 194 -8.31 32.06 -0.56
CA LYS A 194 -9.40 32.41 0.40
C LYS A 194 -10.32 31.23 0.73
N SER A 195 -9.89 29.98 0.49
CA SER A 195 -10.69 28.80 0.78
C SER A 195 -10.69 28.52 2.28
N THR A 196 -11.89 28.43 2.87
CA THR A 196 -12.07 28.24 4.32
C THR A 196 -12.00 26.78 4.75
N LYS A 197 -12.03 25.82 3.81
CA LYS A 197 -12.06 24.38 4.12
C LYS A 197 -10.74 23.70 3.75
N ILE A 198 -9.86 23.56 4.76
CA ILE A 198 -8.73 22.63 4.67
C ILE A 198 -9.29 21.21 4.81
N GLU A 199 -8.94 20.32 3.87
CA GLU A 199 -9.32 18.92 3.98
C GLU A 199 -8.69 18.28 5.22
N LEU A 200 -9.51 17.63 6.06
CA LEU A 200 -9.05 17.00 7.31
C LEU A 200 -7.94 15.96 7.08
N ASN A 201 -7.89 15.36 5.89
CA ASN A 201 -6.88 14.36 5.53
C ASN A 201 -5.47 14.96 5.50
N GLU A 202 -5.30 16.20 5.05
CA GLU A 202 -4.00 16.87 4.97
C GLU A 202 -3.44 17.18 6.36
N LYS A 203 -4.29 17.72 7.25
CA LYS A 203 -3.91 18.01 8.65
C LYS A 203 -3.41 16.77 9.37
N SER A 204 -4.01 15.63 9.07
CA SER A 204 -3.70 14.37 9.71
C SER A 204 -2.32 13.84 9.33
N ILE A 205 -1.96 13.96 8.04
CA ILE A 205 -0.63 13.62 7.54
C ILE A 205 0.44 14.51 8.18
N PHE A 206 0.14 15.80 8.31
CA PHE A 206 1.03 16.75 8.96
C PHE A 206 1.25 16.42 10.44
N LEU A 207 0.16 16.19 11.18
CA LEU A 207 0.24 15.83 12.60
C LEU A 207 1.08 14.56 12.81
N GLN A 208 0.93 13.56 11.95
CA GLN A 208 1.75 12.35 12.00
C GLN A 208 3.24 12.64 11.82
N ALA A 209 3.60 13.46 10.83
CA ALA A 209 4.99 13.84 10.58
C ALA A 209 5.58 14.65 11.74
N PHE A 210 4.79 15.57 12.31
CA PHE A 210 5.19 16.41 13.44
C PHE A 210 5.45 15.59 14.71
N ILE A 211 4.54 14.68 15.07
CA ILE A 211 4.71 13.80 16.24
C ILE A 211 5.95 12.91 16.06
N ARG A 212 6.18 12.38 14.86
CA ARG A 212 7.37 11.57 14.56
C ARG A 212 8.66 12.37 14.72
N PHE A 213 8.70 13.58 14.15
CA PHE A 213 9.85 14.47 14.27
C PHE A 213 10.15 14.84 15.73
N LEU A 214 9.12 15.20 16.49
CA LEU A 214 9.24 15.46 17.93
C LEU A 214 9.80 14.23 18.65
N GLY A 215 9.26 13.04 18.38
CA GLY A 215 9.73 11.80 18.97
C GLY A 215 11.21 11.53 18.66
N ASP A 216 11.65 11.72 17.41
CA ASP A 216 13.03 11.51 16.99
C ASP A 216 14.00 12.52 17.63
N ILE A 217 13.65 13.81 17.65
CA ILE A 217 14.46 14.85 18.32
C ILE A 217 14.50 14.62 19.81
N THR A 218 13.34 14.44 20.46
CA THR A 218 13.28 14.24 21.91
C THR A 218 14.11 13.03 22.31
N SER A 219 13.99 11.91 21.60
CA SER A 219 14.74 10.72 21.95
C SER A 219 16.26 10.89 21.73
N THR A 220 16.66 11.54 20.64
CA THR A 220 18.09 11.82 20.35
C THR A 220 18.68 12.78 21.37
N SER A 221 17.98 13.88 21.67
CA SER A 221 18.40 14.84 22.69
C SER A 221 18.50 14.19 24.07
N LEU A 222 17.51 13.38 24.46
CA LEU A 222 17.54 12.64 25.73
C LEU A 222 18.71 11.67 25.79
N PHE A 223 19.02 10.96 24.72
CA PHE A 223 20.18 10.06 24.67
C PHE A 223 21.51 10.81 24.89
N HIS A 224 21.66 12.00 24.30
CA HIS A 224 22.84 12.83 24.49
C HIS A 224 22.90 13.49 25.87
N ILE A 225 21.77 13.96 26.40
CA ILE A 225 21.69 14.51 27.76
C ILE A 225 22.00 13.41 28.79
N ALA A 226 21.45 12.21 28.62
CA ALA A 226 21.72 11.05 29.47
C ALA A 226 23.20 10.63 29.47
N ARG A 227 23.93 10.95 28.40
CA ARG A 227 25.37 10.72 28.28
C ARG A 227 26.18 11.80 28.99
N LEU A 228 25.74 13.06 28.96
CA LEU A 228 26.44 14.19 29.59
C LEU A 228 26.19 14.28 31.10
N SER A 229 25.02 13.86 31.56
CA SER A 229 24.69 13.88 32.97
C SER A 229 25.43 12.75 33.71
N HIS A 230 26.56 13.08 34.33
CA HIS A 230 27.16 12.28 35.41
C HIS A 230 26.30 12.29 36.70
N ILE A 231 25.01 12.64 36.59
CA ILE A 231 24.11 12.85 37.72
C ILE A 231 23.67 11.49 38.26
N LYS A 232 23.51 11.38 39.59
CA LYS A 232 23.03 10.19 40.31
C LYS A 232 21.71 9.60 39.76
N SER A 233 20.95 10.34 38.97
CA SER A 233 19.69 9.93 38.33
C SER A 233 19.85 9.35 36.91
N ALA A 234 21.06 8.94 36.51
CA ALA A 234 21.35 8.46 35.16
C ALA A 234 20.44 7.28 34.73
N ASP A 235 20.10 6.37 35.64
CA ASP A 235 19.29 5.19 35.33
C ASP A 235 17.85 5.56 34.97
N ALA A 236 17.22 6.47 35.71
CA ALA A 236 15.85 6.91 35.42
C ALA A 236 15.76 7.59 34.06
N VAL A 237 16.75 8.42 33.71
CA VAL A 237 16.81 9.09 32.40
C VAL A 237 17.00 8.07 31.28
N ARG A 238 17.82 7.03 31.48
CA ARG A 238 18.05 5.97 30.48
C ARG A 238 16.83 5.08 30.27
N ILE A 239 16.14 4.72 31.36
CA ILE A 239 14.87 3.99 31.30
C ILE A 239 13.84 4.82 30.53
N PHE A 240 13.68 6.08 30.90
CA PHE A 240 12.76 6.99 30.21
C PHE A 240 13.10 7.15 28.73
N THR A 241 14.38 7.34 28.41
CA THR A 241 14.86 7.45 27.02
C THR A 241 14.51 6.19 26.21
N THR A 242 14.70 5.00 26.79
CA THR A 242 14.36 3.73 26.15
C THR A 242 12.85 3.59 25.95
N LEU A 243 12.03 3.97 26.93
CA LEU A 243 10.57 3.99 26.81
C LEU A 243 10.10 4.95 25.72
N VAL A 244 10.65 6.16 25.67
CA VAL A 244 10.34 7.15 24.61
C VAL A 244 10.74 6.59 23.25
N TYR A 245 11.87 5.89 23.16
CA TYR A 245 12.29 5.24 21.93
C TYR A 245 11.33 4.12 21.48
N ILE A 246 10.89 3.25 22.40
CA ILE A 246 9.89 2.21 22.11
C ILE A 246 8.58 2.86 21.67
N ALA A 247 8.10 3.87 22.40
CA ALA A 247 6.88 4.58 22.05
C ALA A 247 6.95 5.25 20.68
N SER A 248 8.04 5.97 20.40
CA SER A 248 8.23 6.71 19.16
C SER A 248 8.36 5.81 17.93
N ASN A 249 9.03 4.66 18.06
CA ASN A 249 9.29 3.78 16.93
C ASN A 249 8.26 2.65 16.76
N LEU A 250 7.62 2.19 17.84
CA LEU A 250 6.71 1.04 17.80
C LEU A 250 5.25 1.38 18.14
N ILE A 251 4.96 2.44 18.90
CA ILE A 251 3.59 2.72 19.35
C ILE A 251 2.94 3.80 18.50
N PHE A 252 3.63 4.91 18.27
CA PHE A 252 3.05 6.05 17.57
C PHE A 252 2.80 5.82 16.08
N PRO A 253 3.74 5.28 15.28
CA PRO A 253 3.50 5.17 13.84
C PRO A 253 2.27 4.32 13.45
N PRO A 254 2.01 3.13 14.03
CA PRO A 254 0.87 2.30 13.64
C PRO A 254 -0.42 2.87 14.24
N THR A 255 -0.39 3.34 15.48
CA THR A 255 -1.56 3.89 16.18
C THR A 255 -2.04 5.14 15.47
N ILE A 256 -1.14 6.07 15.13
CA ILE A 256 -1.49 7.26 14.35
C ILE A 256 -2.00 6.84 12.97
N SER A 257 -1.31 5.94 12.25
CA SER A 257 -1.75 5.52 10.91
C SER A 257 -3.17 4.93 10.90
N VAL A 258 -3.53 4.16 11.94
CA VAL A 258 -4.88 3.58 12.10
C VAL A 258 -5.91 4.64 12.51
N ILE A 259 -5.57 5.56 13.41
CA ILE A 259 -6.47 6.64 13.84
C ILE A 259 -6.78 7.57 12.67
N VAL A 260 -5.75 7.95 11.92
CA VAL A 260 -5.82 8.91 10.81
C VAL A 260 -6.58 8.35 9.62
N SER A 261 -6.28 7.12 9.21
CA SER A 261 -6.86 6.54 8.00
C SER A 261 -8.11 5.71 8.31
N ARG A 262 -9.30 6.31 8.14
CA ARG A 262 -10.58 5.58 8.24
C ARG A 262 -10.66 4.38 7.30
N ARG A 263 -10.01 4.46 6.13
CA ARG A 263 -9.95 3.35 5.16
C ARG A 263 -9.08 2.21 5.68
N LEU A 264 -7.89 2.54 6.18
CA LEU A 264 -6.98 1.54 6.76
C LEU A 264 -7.61 0.91 8.00
N ARG A 265 -8.21 1.71 8.89
CA ARG A 265 -8.93 1.24 10.08
C ARG A 265 -10.02 0.23 9.74
N ARG A 266 -10.80 0.47 8.68
CA ARG A 266 -11.82 -0.48 8.24
C ARG A 266 -11.19 -1.80 7.78
N LYS A 267 -10.13 -1.75 6.98
CA LYS A 267 -9.41 -2.96 6.52
C LYS A 267 -8.70 -3.70 7.66
N VAL A 268 -8.18 -2.98 8.66
CA VAL A 268 -7.47 -3.57 9.81
C VAL A 268 -8.46 -4.15 10.83
N LEU A 269 -9.56 -3.49 11.16
CA LEU A 269 -10.50 -3.98 12.17
C LEU A 269 -11.52 -4.98 11.59
N TYR A 270 -12.03 -4.71 10.39
CA TYR A 270 -13.09 -5.51 9.76
C TYR A 270 -12.57 -6.40 8.65
N SER A 271 -11.38 -6.98 8.82
CA SER A 271 -10.90 -8.05 7.93
C SER A 271 -11.69 -9.34 8.14
N SER A 272 -13.01 -9.26 8.13
CA SER A 272 -13.81 -10.42 7.79
C SER A 272 -13.60 -10.60 6.30
N GLU A 273 -12.91 -11.68 5.97
CA GLU A 273 -12.61 -12.17 4.64
C GLU A 273 -13.92 -12.55 3.94
N THR A 274 -14.82 -11.58 3.76
CA THR A 274 -15.79 -11.65 2.68
C THR A 274 -14.97 -11.41 1.44
N SER A 275 -14.39 -12.49 0.93
CA SER A 275 -14.22 -12.73 -0.49
C SER A 275 -15.59 -12.51 -1.12
N SER A 276 -15.97 -11.25 -1.27
CA SER A 276 -16.98 -10.85 -2.23
C SER A 276 -16.36 -11.25 -3.55
N ILE A 277 -16.74 -12.44 -3.99
CA ILE A 277 -16.64 -12.85 -5.37
C ILE A 277 -17.36 -11.74 -6.09
N ARG A 278 -16.61 -10.74 -6.59
CA ARG A 278 -17.12 -9.83 -7.60
C ARG A 278 -17.42 -10.74 -8.77
N VAL A 279 -18.68 -11.13 -8.87
CA VAL A 279 -19.25 -11.61 -10.11
C VAL A 279 -19.15 -10.42 -11.04
N GLU A 280 -18.04 -10.33 -11.79
CA GLU A 280 -17.94 -9.39 -12.88
C GLU A 280 -19.13 -9.66 -13.80
N ASP A 281 -19.82 -8.57 -14.17
CA ASP A 281 -21.03 -8.58 -14.98
C ASP A 281 -20.94 -9.65 -16.08
N ILE A 282 -21.77 -10.69 -15.97
CA ILE A 282 -21.95 -11.67 -17.05
C ILE A 282 -22.67 -10.91 -18.18
N ALA A 283 -21.90 -10.37 -19.12
CA ALA A 283 -22.46 -9.80 -20.34
C ALA A 283 -23.00 -10.94 -21.22
N ILE A 284 -24.28 -11.27 -21.06
CA ILE A 284 -24.98 -12.18 -21.96
C ILE A 284 -25.20 -11.42 -23.28
N ARG A 285 -24.32 -11.67 -24.26
CA ARG A 285 -24.47 -11.12 -25.61
C ARG A 285 -25.44 -12.03 -26.37
N ASN A 286 -26.73 -11.66 -26.39
CA ASN A 286 -27.71 -12.32 -27.25
C ASN A 286 -27.35 -12.04 -28.71
N THR A 287 -27.01 -13.09 -29.47
CA THR A 287 -26.56 -13.00 -30.87
C THR A 287 -27.71 -12.97 -31.89
N SER A 288 -28.98 -13.03 -31.49
CA SER A 288 -30.10 -13.20 -32.44
C SER A 288 -30.95 -11.95 -32.73
N ARG A 289 -30.76 -10.83 -32.03
CA ARG A 289 -31.46 -9.57 -32.32
C ARG A 289 -30.58 -8.41 -31.88
N GLY A 290 -30.35 -7.44 -32.75
CA GLY A 290 -29.39 -6.34 -32.60
C GLY A 290 -29.61 -5.34 -31.44
N ASP A 291 -30.28 -5.74 -30.36
CA ASP A 291 -30.54 -4.92 -29.19
C ASP A 291 -29.75 -5.44 -27.98
N ALA A 292 -28.68 -4.73 -27.63
CA ALA A 292 -27.85 -5.04 -26.46
C ALA A 292 -28.58 -4.65 -25.17
N LEU A 293 -29.43 -5.53 -24.66
CA LEU A 293 -30.10 -5.34 -23.37
C LEU A 293 -29.13 -5.72 -22.23
N LYS A 294 -28.43 -4.72 -21.66
CA LYS A 294 -27.62 -4.90 -20.46
C LYS A 294 -28.55 -5.11 -19.25
N MET A 295 -28.74 -6.35 -18.81
CA MET A 295 -29.27 -6.63 -17.48
C MET A 295 -28.12 -6.82 -16.50
N HIS A 296 -28.09 -6.00 -15.45
CA HIS A 296 -27.20 -6.20 -14.32
C HIS A 296 -27.87 -7.17 -13.34
N TYR A 297 -27.22 -8.30 -13.08
CA TYR A 297 -27.61 -9.22 -12.02
C TYR A 297 -26.56 -9.13 -10.92
N ALA A 298 -26.98 -8.80 -9.70
CA ALA A 298 -26.15 -8.96 -8.52
C ALA A 298 -26.45 -10.32 -7.90
N ILE A 299 -25.46 -11.21 -7.86
CA ILE A 299 -25.56 -12.48 -7.15
C ILE A 299 -25.06 -12.26 -5.72
N TYR A 300 -25.96 -12.39 -4.75
CA TYR A 300 -25.59 -12.37 -3.34
C TYR A 300 -25.45 -13.81 -2.86
N LEU A 301 -24.23 -14.22 -2.53
CA LEU A 301 -23.99 -15.47 -1.82
C LEU A 301 -24.15 -15.20 -0.33
N ASN A 302 -25.13 -15.84 0.31
CA ASN A 302 -25.32 -15.76 1.75
C ASN A 302 -24.28 -16.69 2.43
N PRO A 303 -23.30 -16.16 3.17
CA PRO A 303 -22.25 -16.98 3.76
C PRO A 303 -22.71 -17.81 4.97
N GLU A 304 -23.93 -17.61 5.49
CA GLU A 304 -24.41 -18.30 6.69
C GLU A 304 -25.21 -19.59 6.41
N SER A 305 -25.42 -20.01 5.15
CA SER A 305 -26.09 -21.29 4.87
C SER A 305 -25.10 -22.45 4.85
N THR A 306 -25.06 -23.23 5.92
CA THR A 306 -24.28 -24.48 6.04
C THR A 306 -24.93 -25.69 5.36
N SER A 307 -26.00 -25.52 4.58
CA SER A 307 -26.57 -26.59 3.77
C SER A 307 -25.87 -26.69 2.41
N THR A 308 -25.59 -27.92 1.98
CA THR A 308 -24.86 -28.31 0.77
C THR A 308 -25.52 -27.92 -0.56
N CYS A 309 -26.49 -27.02 -0.56
CA CYS A 309 -27.13 -26.47 -1.75
C CYS A 309 -27.32 -24.96 -1.55
N GLY A 310 -26.31 -24.17 -1.92
CA GLY A 310 -26.40 -22.71 -1.88
C GLY A 310 -27.54 -22.23 -2.77
N GLN A 311 -28.56 -21.61 -2.17
CA GLN A 311 -29.62 -20.95 -2.94
C GLN A 311 -29.04 -19.71 -3.63
N ILE A 312 -29.01 -19.75 -4.96
CA ILE A 312 -28.70 -18.60 -5.79
C ILE A 312 -29.98 -17.78 -5.91
N GLN A 313 -30.09 -16.68 -5.15
CA GLN A 313 -31.16 -15.69 -5.38
C GLN A 313 -30.72 -14.72 -6.49
N LEU A 314 -31.40 -14.79 -7.63
CA LEU A 314 -31.30 -13.81 -8.70
C LEU A 314 -32.26 -12.66 -8.41
N VAL A 315 -31.73 -11.52 -7.95
CA VAL A 315 -32.52 -10.31 -7.75
C VAL A 315 -32.38 -9.42 -8.99
N LYS A 316 -33.48 -9.20 -9.71
CA LYS A 316 -33.54 -8.26 -10.83
C LYS A 316 -33.56 -6.84 -10.28
N SER A 317 -32.51 -6.06 -10.50
CA SER A 317 -32.53 -4.63 -10.19
C SER A 317 -33.30 -3.88 -11.28
N THR A 318 -34.55 -3.51 -11.02
CA THR A 318 -35.26 -2.56 -11.88
C THR A 318 -34.76 -1.14 -11.61
N PRO A 319 -34.51 -0.31 -12.63
CA PRO A 319 -34.23 1.10 -12.43
C PRO A 319 -35.42 1.77 -11.73
N LYS A 320 -35.14 2.51 -10.64
CA LYS A 320 -36.15 3.27 -9.90
C LYS A 320 -36.81 4.29 -10.84
N SER A 321 -38.07 4.04 -11.18
CA SER A 321 -38.97 5.03 -11.77
C SER A 321 -39.53 5.89 -10.65
N ASN A 322 -39.30 7.21 -10.73
CA ASN A 322 -39.86 8.17 -9.79
C ASN A 322 -41.33 8.45 -10.14
N ASN A 323 -42.27 7.80 -9.46
CA ASN A 323 -43.64 8.30 -9.28
C ASN A 323 -44.31 7.59 -8.09
N PRO A 324 -44.92 8.32 -7.14
CA PRO A 324 -45.65 7.72 -6.03
C PRO A 324 -47.16 7.76 -6.30
N LEU A 325 -47.85 6.62 -6.36
CA LEU A 325 -49.26 6.52 -5.92
C LEU A 325 -49.76 5.06 -5.87
N ALA A 326 -50.28 4.70 -4.69
CA ALA A 326 -51.34 3.73 -4.34
C ALA A 326 -51.25 2.23 -4.72
N SER A 327 -51.06 1.41 -3.67
CA SER A 327 -51.80 0.20 -3.25
C SER A 327 -52.07 -0.96 -4.24
N SER A 328 -51.49 -2.13 -3.94
CA SER A 328 -52.22 -3.39 -3.60
C SER A 328 -51.24 -4.57 -3.45
N SER A 329 -51.15 -5.13 -2.24
CA SER A 329 -50.14 -6.10 -1.81
C SER A 329 -50.57 -7.57 -1.89
N SER A 330 -51.48 -7.93 -2.79
CA SER A 330 -51.97 -9.32 -2.92
C SER A 330 -51.75 -9.97 -4.29
N SER A 331 -51.11 -9.30 -5.27
CA SER A 331 -50.85 -9.87 -6.61
C SER A 331 -49.39 -10.30 -6.89
N LEU A 332 -48.46 -10.11 -5.95
CA LEU A 332 -47.03 -10.38 -6.16
C LEU A 332 -46.63 -11.86 -6.03
N ASN A 333 -47.34 -12.64 -5.20
CA ASN A 333 -46.98 -14.06 -5.01
C ASN A 333 -47.43 -14.95 -6.18
N ALA A 334 -48.52 -14.61 -6.87
CA ALA A 334 -48.97 -15.31 -8.06
C ALA A 334 -48.08 -15.03 -9.29
N LYS A 335 -47.59 -13.78 -9.44
CA LYS A 335 -46.68 -13.40 -10.54
C LYS A 335 -45.26 -13.96 -10.35
N SER A 336 -44.82 -14.16 -9.11
CA SER A 336 -43.55 -14.82 -8.77
C SER A 336 -43.55 -16.30 -9.18
N ALA A 337 -44.62 -17.03 -8.86
CA ALA A 337 -44.76 -18.45 -9.22
C ALA A 337 -44.93 -18.66 -10.74
N GLN A 338 -45.72 -17.79 -11.40
CA GLN A 338 -45.89 -17.83 -12.86
C GLN A 338 -44.56 -17.53 -13.58
N PHE A 339 -43.79 -16.55 -13.09
CA PHE A 339 -42.48 -16.21 -13.67
C PHE A 339 -41.44 -17.31 -13.46
N GLN A 340 -41.44 -17.99 -12.29
CA GLN A 340 -40.57 -19.13 -12.04
C GLN A 340 -40.91 -20.32 -12.96
N HIS A 341 -42.19 -20.54 -13.24
CA HIS A 341 -42.68 -21.56 -14.17
C HIS A 341 -42.30 -21.22 -15.62
N ASP A 342 -42.50 -19.98 -16.06
CA ASP A 342 -42.17 -19.52 -17.42
C ASP A 342 -40.65 -19.47 -17.65
N PHE A 343 -39.86 -19.17 -16.61
CA PHE A 343 -38.39 -19.21 -16.66
C PHE A 343 -37.86 -20.65 -16.77
N ASN A 344 -38.46 -21.60 -16.05
CA ASN A 344 -38.12 -23.02 -16.19
C ASN A 344 -38.52 -23.58 -17.56
N LEU A 345 -39.65 -23.11 -18.14
CA LEU A 345 -40.05 -23.44 -19.50
C LEU A 345 -39.09 -22.87 -20.57
N ALA A 346 -38.61 -21.63 -20.37
CA ALA A 346 -37.66 -20.98 -21.27
C ALA A 346 -36.27 -21.65 -21.25
N LEU A 347 -35.86 -22.18 -20.10
CA LEU A 347 -34.64 -22.98 -19.95
C LEU A 347 -34.75 -24.38 -20.59
N PHE A 348 -35.97 -24.95 -20.65
CA PHE A 348 -36.21 -26.25 -21.28
C PHE A 348 -36.33 -26.17 -22.82
N ASN A 349 -36.73 -25.03 -23.38
CA ASN A 349 -36.95 -24.86 -24.83
C ASN A 349 -35.71 -24.45 -25.65
N HIS A 350 -34.56 -24.19 -25.02
CA HIS A 350 -33.31 -23.86 -25.74
C HIS A 350 -32.25 -24.96 -25.53
N SER A 351 -32.34 -26.03 -26.32
CA SER A 351 -31.45 -27.19 -26.25
C SER A 351 -30.01 -26.97 -26.75
N HIS A 352 -29.60 -25.75 -27.14
CA HIS A 352 -28.29 -25.50 -27.75
C HIS A 352 -27.54 -24.25 -27.28
N SER A 353 -27.76 -23.80 -26.04
CA SER A 353 -27.05 -22.64 -25.50
C SER A 353 -25.93 -23.07 -24.55
N PHE A 354 -24.67 -22.92 -24.97
CA PHE A 354 -23.51 -23.09 -24.10
C PHE A 354 -23.38 -21.87 -23.16
N CYS A 355 -23.68 -22.05 -21.87
CA CYS A 355 -23.38 -21.04 -20.86
C CYS A 355 -21.94 -21.24 -20.37
N ARG A 356 -21.07 -20.27 -20.65
CA ARG A 356 -19.67 -20.29 -20.22
C ARG A 356 -19.49 -19.32 -19.06
N ILE A 357 -19.49 -19.85 -17.84
CA ILE A 357 -19.30 -19.05 -16.63
C ILE A 357 -17.80 -19.07 -16.31
N ARG A 358 -17.19 -17.89 -16.27
CA ARG A 358 -15.83 -17.73 -15.75
C ARG A 358 -15.94 -17.42 -14.27
N VAL A 359 -15.36 -18.28 -13.44
CA VAL A 359 -15.29 -18.06 -12.00
C VAL A 359 -13.83 -17.81 -11.64
N TYR A 360 -13.57 -16.67 -11.02
CA TYR A 360 -12.25 -16.32 -10.50
C TYR A 360 -12.20 -16.61 -9.01
N HIS A 361 -11.18 -17.36 -8.59
CA HIS A 361 -10.86 -17.54 -7.18
C HIS A 361 -9.37 -17.24 -6.95
N GLY A 362 -9.08 -16.02 -6.48
CA GLY A 362 -7.72 -15.53 -6.37
C GLY A 362 -7.04 -15.37 -7.74
N SER A 363 -5.80 -15.89 -7.88
CA SER A 363 -5.04 -15.92 -9.15
C SER A 363 -5.25 -17.20 -9.97
N THR A 364 -6.14 -18.07 -9.53
CA THR A 364 -6.40 -19.39 -10.15
C THR A 364 -7.67 -19.34 -10.99
N PHE A 365 -7.60 -19.99 -12.14
CA PHE A 365 -8.61 -19.94 -13.19
C PHE A 365 -9.36 -21.27 -13.29
N PHE A 366 -10.68 -21.23 -13.18
CA PHE A 366 -11.53 -22.42 -13.31
C PHE A 366 -12.54 -22.22 -14.45
N PHE A 367 -12.56 -23.18 -15.38
CA PHE A 367 -13.65 -23.31 -16.35
C PHE A 367 -14.68 -24.28 -15.80
N CYS A 368 -15.86 -23.78 -15.46
CA CYS A 368 -17.02 -24.62 -15.21
C CYS A 368 -17.85 -24.69 -16.50
N HIS A 369 -17.86 -25.86 -17.14
CA HIS A 369 -18.76 -26.15 -18.25
C HIS A 369 -20.03 -26.81 -17.69
N PHE A 370 -21.16 -26.09 -17.72
CA PHE A 370 -22.45 -26.69 -17.44
C PHE A 370 -23.06 -27.19 -18.75
N LYS A 371 -23.14 -28.51 -18.89
CA LYS A 371 -23.94 -29.18 -19.91
C LYS A 371 -25.24 -29.59 -19.23
N ALA A 372 -26.38 -29.04 -19.68
CA ALA A 372 -27.67 -29.57 -19.27
C ALA A 372 -27.77 -31.01 -19.79
N SER A 373 -27.59 -31.99 -18.89
CA SER A 373 -27.67 -33.41 -19.18
C SER A 373 -28.71 -34.04 -18.29
N SER A 374 -29.82 -34.46 -18.88
CA SER A 374 -30.83 -35.31 -18.27
C SER A 374 -30.31 -36.74 -18.16
N ARG A 375 -29.46 -36.99 -17.15
CA ARG A 375 -29.20 -38.27 -16.44
C ARG A 375 -27.77 -38.27 -15.88
N ALA A 376 -27.67 -38.31 -14.56
CA ALA A 376 -26.44 -38.67 -13.87
C ALA A 376 -26.32 -40.21 -13.83
N ARG A 377 -25.16 -40.74 -14.24
CA ARG A 377 -24.72 -42.08 -13.85
C ARG A 377 -23.30 -41.94 -13.31
N PHE A 378 -23.12 -42.37 -12.06
CA PHE A 378 -21.85 -42.44 -11.36
C PHE A 378 -20.97 -43.55 -11.97
N LEU A 379 -19.70 -43.26 -12.20
CA LEU A 379 -18.64 -44.27 -12.19
C LEU A 379 -17.43 -43.72 -11.42
N ALA A 380 -16.97 -44.55 -10.49
CA ALA A 380 -15.85 -44.37 -9.58
C ALA A 380 -14.50 -44.73 -10.25
N PRO A 381 -13.33 -44.50 -9.59
CA PRO A 381 -12.06 -44.19 -10.24
C PRO A 381 -11.07 -45.37 -10.29
N CYS A 382 -10.05 -45.29 -11.15
CA CYS A 382 -8.75 -45.97 -10.99
C CYS A 382 -7.66 -45.49 -12.00
N PRO A 383 -6.35 -45.78 -11.81
CA PRO A 383 -5.35 -44.73 -11.58
C PRO A 383 -4.08 -44.76 -12.48
N HIS A 384 -3.21 -43.75 -12.27
CA HIS A 384 -1.77 -43.64 -12.61
C HIS A 384 -1.30 -43.70 -14.08
N ARG A 385 -0.54 -42.68 -14.54
CA ARG A 385 0.93 -42.76 -14.77
C ARG A 385 1.56 -41.42 -15.21
N HIS A 386 2.87 -41.32 -14.96
CA HIS A 386 3.79 -40.18 -15.03
C HIS A 386 4.42 -39.84 -16.40
N ARG A 387 4.92 -38.59 -16.47
CA ARG A 387 6.14 -38.04 -17.15
C ARG A 387 6.14 -37.77 -18.67
N HIS A 388 6.50 -36.53 -19.05
CA HIS A 388 7.77 -36.09 -19.67
C HIS A 388 7.71 -34.53 -19.82
N SER A 389 8.59 -33.74 -19.19
CA SER A 389 9.92 -33.27 -19.64
C SER A 389 9.91 -32.59 -21.02
N TYR A 390 10.10 -31.26 -21.05
CA TYR A 390 10.62 -30.55 -22.22
C TYR A 390 11.78 -29.64 -21.83
N THR A 391 12.83 -29.78 -22.63
CA THR A 391 14.13 -29.15 -22.60
C THR A 391 14.09 -27.77 -23.26
N LEU A 392 14.89 -26.85 -22.73
CA LEU A 392 15.23 -25.55 -23.33
C LEU A 392 16.10 -25.76 -24.56
N VAL A 393 15.79 -25.06 -25.65
CA VAL A 393 16.72 -24.77 -26.75
C VAL A 393 16.70 -23.26 -27.00
N ASN A 394 17.87 -22.65 -26.85
CA ASN A 394 18.17 -21.28 -27.27
C ASN A 394 18.43 -21.26 -28.78
N SER A 395 17.92 -20.23 -29.46
CA SER A 395 18.52 -19.70 -30.69
C SER A 395 18.22 -18.21 -30.80
N GLU A 396 19.28 -17.47 -31.13
CA GLU A 396 19.47 -16.03 -31.15
C GLU A 396 19.00 -15.38 -32.49
N PRO A 397 19.23 -14.08 -32.79
CA PRO A 397 18.17 -13.15 -33.21
C PRO A 397 18.23 -12.73 -34.69
N HIS A 398 17.10 -12.35 -35.27
CA HIS A 398 17.03 -11.43 -36.43
C HIS A 398 15.57 -11.00 -36.64
N MET A 399 15.19 -9.80 -36.18
CA MET A 399 14.07 -9.02 -36.74
C MET A 399 13.98 -7.65 -36.05
N GLU A 400 14.66 -6.66 -36.60
CA GLU A 400 14.54 -5.27 -36.16
C GLU A 400 14.40 -4.36 -37.39
N GLU A 401 13.33 -4.56 -38.17
CA GLU A 401 12.94 -3.55 -39.17
C GLU A 401 11.44 -3.55 -39.54
N THR A 402 10.66 -4.54 -39.13
CA THR A 402 9.22 -4.63 -39.47
C THR A 402 8.28 -4.00 -38.44
N ILE A 403 8.78 -3.60 -37.26
CA ILE A 403 7.94 -3.14 -36.13
C ILE A 403 7.52 -1.66 -36.28
N ASN A 404 8.20 -0.86 -37.10
CA ASN A 404 7.97 0.59 -37.11
C ASN A 404 6.71 1.02 -37.88
N ASN A 405 6.25 0.21 -38.86
CA ASN A 405 5.08 0.56 -39.67
C ASN A 405 3.74 0.17 -39.01
N ASP A 406 3.73 -0.90 -38.22
CA ASP A 406 2.52 -1.36 -37.51
C ASP A 406 2.21 -0.52 -36.29
N VAL A 407 3.22 -0.03 -35.58
CA VAL A 407 3.02 0.90 -34.45
C VAL A 407 2.48 2.24 -34.96
N LYS A 408 2.95 2.70 -36.13
CA LYS A 408 2.53 3.97 -36.72
C LYS A 408 1.07 3.92 -37.20
N SER A 409 0.65 2.81 -37.81
CA SER A 409 -0.76 2.61 -38.23
C SER A 409 -1.70 2.51 -37.02
N HIS A 410 -1.26 1.88 -35.92
CA HIS A 410 -2.05 1.77 -34.69
C HIS A 410 -2.22 3.12 -33.98
N ILE A 411 -1.18 3.96 -33.95
CA ILE A 411 -1.25 5.31 -33.36
C ILE A 411 -2.20 6.21 -34.17
N ILE A 412 -2.14 6.15 -35.52
CA ILE A 412 -3.04 6.92 -36.40
C ILE A 412 -4.51 6.48 -36.19
N ALA A 413 -4.76 5.18 -36.04
CA ALA A 413 -6.10 4.65 -35.77
C ALA A 413 -6.64 5.10 -34.40
N LEU A 414 -5.79 5.14 -33.36
CA LEU A 414 -6.17 5.61 -32.03
C LEU A 414 -6.46 7.11 -32.00
N VAL A 415 -5.71 7.93 -32.75
CA VAL A 415 -5.96 9.37 -32.87
C VAL A 415 -7.29 9.64 -33.59
N LYS A 416 -7.55 8.97 -34.71
CA LYS A 416 -8.85 9.06 -35.44
C LYS A 416 -10.04 8.60 -34.59
N SER A 417 -9.87 7.54 -33.80
CA SER A 417 -10.91 7.07 -32.88
C SER A 417 -11.23 8.10 -31.80
N ARG A 418 -10.22 8.82 -31.30
CA ARG A 418 -10.36 9.85 -30.26
C ARG A 418 -10.98 11.15 -30.78
N GLU A 419 -10.68 11.55 -32.02
CA GLU A 419 -11.36 12.65 -32.72
C GLU A 419 -12.85 12.38 -32.93
N ASN A 420 -13.21 11.17 -33.36
CA ASN A 420 -14.60 10.78 -33.55
C ASN A 420 -15.38 10.75 -32.24
N LEU A 421 -14.75 10.32 -31.15
CA LEU A 421 -15.35 10.37 -29.80
C LEU A 421 -15.59 11.82 -29.33
N TRP A 422 -14.74 12.76 -29.75
CA TRP A 422 -14.89 14.18 -29.42
C TRP A 422 -16.02 14.84 -30.23
N LYS A 423 -16.12 14.56 -31.53
CA LYS A 423 -17.22 15.04 -32.40
C LYS A 423 -18.60 14.54 -31.95
N VAL A 424 -18.67 13.37 -31.33
CA VAL A 424 -19.93 12.84 -30.77
C VAL A 424 -20.30 13.52 -29.44
N LYS A 425 -19.31 14.01 -28.67
CA LYS A 425 -19.54 14.60 -27.34
C LYS A 425 -19.86 16.11 -27.36
N THR A 426 -19.60 16.80 -28.47
CA THR A 426 -19.86 18.25 -28.61
C THR A 426 -21.25 18.62 -29.12
N ARG A 427 -22.13 17.67 -29.43
CA ARG A 427 -23.52 17.92 -29.91
C ARG A 427 -24.51 18.45 -28.86
N GLY A 428 -24.08 19.00 -27.72
CA GLY A 428 -25.02 19.46 -26.69
C GLY A 428 -24.52 20.44 -25.63
N TYR A 429 -23.32 21.02 -25.78
CA TYR A 429 -22.81 21.99 -24.80
C TYR A 429 -22.42 23.29 -25.51
N LYS A 430 -22.95 24.42 -25.04
CA LYS A 430 -22.46 25.77 -25.37
C LYS A 430 -21.04 25.89 -24.81
N ILE A 431 -20.05 25.88 -25.70
CA ILE A 431 -18.64 26.06 -25.34
C ILE A 431 -18.36 27.56 -25.28
N ASP A 432 -17.66 27.97 -24.23
CA ASP A 432 -17.18 29.32 -24.01
C ASP A 432 -16.05 29.63 -25.02
N ASN A 433 -16.30 30.56 -25.95
CA ASN A 433 -15.45 30.81 -27.13
C ASN A 433 -13.98 31.08 -26.79
N LYS A 434 -13.70 31.61 -25.60
CA LYS A 434 -12.35 31.92 -25.14
C LYS A 434 -11.45 30.69 -24.98
N LYS A 435 -12.00 29.51 -24.69
CA LYS A 435 -11.20 28.28 -24.59
C LYS A 435 -10.85 27.68 -25.96
N VAL A 436 -11.59 28.03 -27.02
CA VAL A 436 -11.34 27.48 -28.36
C VAL A 436 -10.07 28.12 -28.95
N GLU A 437 -9.87 29.41 -28.71
CA GLU A 437 -8.67 30.16 -29.15
C GLU A 437 -7.38 29.59 -28.54
N ASP A 438 -7.37 29.28 -27.23
CA ASP A 438 -6.22 28.69 -26.53
C ASP A 438 -5.82 27.31 -27.10
N TYR A 439 -6.78 26.50 -27.56
CA TYR A 439 -6.48 25.19 -28.17
C TYR A 439 -6.03 25.29 -29.62
N GLN A 440 -6.48 26.32 -30.34
CA GLN A 440 -6.05 26.60 -31.71
C GLN A 440 -4.55 26.98 -31.71
N GLU A 441 -4.13 27.82 -30.75
CA GLU A 441 -2.74 28.24 -30.59
C GLU A 441 -1.79 27.05 -30.28
N ILE A 442 -2.22 26.14 -29.40
CA ILE A 442 -1.46 24.92 -29.08
C ILE A 442 -1.39 23.97 -30.29
N ALA A 443 -2.45 23.85 -31.09
CA ALA A 443 -2.47 23.02 -32.28
C ALA A 443 -1.51 23.55 -33.37
N ASP A 444 -1.47 24.88 -33.54
CA ASP A 444 -0.56 25.54 -34.50
C ASP A 444 0.90 25.42 -34.05
N GLU A 445 1.18 25.47 -32.74
CA GLU A 445 2.53 25.28 -32.20
C GLU A 445 3.03 23.83 -32.38
N ILE A 446 2.15 22.84 -32.22
CA ILE A 446 2.45 21.43 -32.51
C ILE A 446 2.71 21.20 -34.00
N ASN A 447 1.92 21.81 -34.89
CA ASN A 447 2.13 21.71 -36.33
C ASN A 447 3.46 22.35 -36.77
N LYS A 448 3.84 23.46 -36.13
CA LYS A 448 5.12 24.15 -36.36
C LYS A 448 6.32 23.31 -35.90
N LEU A 449 6.19 22.57 -34.80
CA LEU A 449 7.23 21.69 -34.26
C LEU A 449 7.43 20.40 -35.08
N HIS A 450 6.41 19.93 -35.78
CA HIS A 450 6.47 18.67 -36.54
C HIS A 450 6.73 18.83 -38.04
N GLY A 451 6.92 20.06 -38.55
CA GLY A 451 7.28 20.30 -39.96
C GLY A 451 6.27 19.76 -40.98
N LEU A 452 5.02 19.52 -40.56
CA LEU A 452 3.96 19.03 -41.43
C LEU A 452 3.32 20.22 -42.15
N SER A 453 3.94 20.60 -43.28
CA SER A 453 3.28 21.38 -44.32
C SER A 453 2.22 20.50 -44.97
N ILE A 454 0.96 20.60 -44.51
CA ILE A 454 -0.19 20.11 -45.26
C ILE A 454 -0.57 21.22 -46.24
N THR A 455 -0.01 21.16 -47.44
CA THR A 455 -0.61 21.80 -48.62
C THR A 455 -1.67 20.85 -49.15
N GLY A 456 -2.88 21.37 -49.38
CA GLY A 456 -4.11 20.57 -49.41
C GLY A 456 -4.46 19.91 -50.74
N SER A 457 -5.56 19.15 -50.66
CA SER A 457 -6.65 19.05 -51.64
C SER A 457 -7.90 18.59 -50.93
#